data_AF-A0A352PTI7-F1
#
_entry.id   AF-A0A352PTI7-F1
#
_cell.length_a   1.000
_cell.length_b   1.000
_cell.length_c   1.000
_cell.angle_alpha   90.00
_cell.angle_beta   90.00
_cell.angle_gamma   90.00
#
_symmetry.space_group_name_H-M   'P 1'
#
loop_
_entity.id
_entity.type
_entity.pdbx_description
1 polymer ?
#
loop_
_entity_poly.entity_id
_entity_poly.type
_entity_poly.pdbx_seq_one_letter_code
_entity_poly.pdbx_strand_id
1 'polypeptide(L)'
;FAIIPAMLVGTFPQIAALNVMRLASPESAILSAVIFNALIIVALIPLALRGIKFRPLAAVSILRRNLLIYGLGGIIAPFIFIKLIDMLIAAAQLA
;
A
#
# COMPACT_ATOMS: atom_id res chain seq x y z
N PHE A 1 -1.46 5.54 7.31
CA PHE A 1 -2.37 4.51 7.87
C PHE A 1 -1.64 3.31 8.46
N ALA A 2 -0.50 2.85 7.92
CA ALA A 2 0.31 1.81 8.58
C ALA A 2 1.31 2.39 9.62
N ILE A 3 2.25 3.22 9.17
CA ILE A 3 3.41 3.64 9.97
C ILE A 3 3.06 4.66 11.07
N ILE A 4 2.32 5.72 10.73
CA ILE A 4 2.01 6.81 11.70
C ILE A 4 1.31 6.27 12.96
N PRO A 5 0.23 5.47 12.87
CA PRO A 5 -0.40 4.91 14.06
C PRO A 5 0.54 3.97 14.81
N ALA A 6 1.28 3.12 14.10
CA ALA A 6 2.23 2.19 14.73
C ALA A 6 3.30 2.91 15.56
N MET A 7 3.91 3.97 15.02
CA MET A 7 4.98 4.70 15.70
C MET A 7 4.50 5.56 16.88
N LEU A 8 3.27 6.06 16.82
CA LEU A 8 2.80 7.10 17.75
C LEU A 8 1.77 6.61 18.75
N VAL A 9 1.18 5.42 18.59
CA VAL A 9 0.13 4.92 19.51
C VAL A 9 0.62 4.74 20.96
N GLY A 10 1.92 4.46 21.15
CA GLY A 10 2.51 4.37 22.49
C GLY A 10 2.56 5.71 23.23
N THR A 11 2.62 6.83 22.50
CA THR A 11 2.68 8.20 23.07
C THR A 11 1.34 8.91 23.01
N PHE A 12 0.55 8.66 21.96
CA PHE A 12 -0.72 9.30 21.68
C PHE A 12 -1.77 8.22 21.31
N PRO A 13 -2.46 7.65 22.30
CA PRO A 13 -3.44 6.58 22.06
C PRO A 13 -4.58 6.97 21.13
N GLN A 14 -4.91 8.27 21.02
CA GLN A 14 -5.97 8.79 20.15
C GLN A 14 -5.68 8.52 18.67
N ILE A 15 -4.41 8.34 18.30
CA ILE A 15 -3.97 8.10 16.92
C ILE A 15 -4.25 6.64 16.51
N ALA A 16 -4.60 5.75 17.46
CA ALA A 16 -5.00 4.37 17.16
C ALA A 16 -6.18 4.29 16.18
N ALA A 17 -7.10 5.26 16.20
CA ALA A 17 -8.22 5.34 15.28
C ALA A 17 -7.81 5.47 13.80
N LEU A 18 -6.58 5.94 13.54
CA LEU A 18 -6.01 6.03 12.19
C LEU A 18 -5.45 4.69 11.69
N ASN A 19 -5.39 3.64 12.53
CA ASN A 19 -5.09 2.27 12.11
C ASN A 19 -6.33 1.65 11.43
N VAL A 20 -6.69 2.19 10.27
CA VAL A 20 -7.84 1.74 9.47
C VAL A 20 -7.71 0.26 9.08
N MET A 21 -6.48 -0.22 8.88
CA MET A 21 -6.18 -1.60 8.48
C MET A 21 -6.18 -2.60 9.64
N ARG A 22 -6.32 -2.13 10.89
CA ARG A 22 -6.27 -2.94 12.12
C ARG A 22 -5.10 -3.94 12.10
N LEU A 23 -3.88 -3.42 11.85
CA LEU A 23 -2.66 -4.23 11.81
C LEU A 23 -2.34 -4.83 13.19
N ALA A 24 -1.69 -6.00 13.21
CA ALA A 24 -1.57 -6.85 14.40
C ALA A 24 -0.71 -6.24 15.52
N SER A 25 0.49 -5.74 15.21
CA SER A 25 1.37 -5.05 16.13
C SER A 25 2.02 -3.82 15.47
N PRO A 26 2.53 -2.85 16.25
CA PRO A 26 3.30 -1.74 15.71
C PRO A 26 4.53 -2.19 14.90
N GLU A 27 5.21 -3.24 15.38
CA GLU A 27 6.39 -3.80 14.73
C GLU A 27 6.02 -4.47 13.40
N SER A 28 4.98 -5.32 13.39
CA SER A 28 4.50 -5.98 12.18
C SER A 28 4.00 -4.96 11.14
N ALA A 29 3.39 -3.85 11.59
CA ALA A 29 2.91 -2.78 10.72
C ALA A 29 4.05 -2.05 9.99
N ILE A 30 5.15 -1.76 10.71
CA ILE A 30 6.34 -1.13 10.13
C ILE A 30 7.01 -2.10 9.16
N LEU A 31 7.23 -3.36 9.57
CA LEU A 31 7.84 -4.38 8.71
C LEU A 31 7.03 -4.60 7.43
N SER A 32 5.71 -4.74 7.54
CA SER A 32 4.82 -4.93 6.38
C SER A 32 4.89 -3.77 5.40
N ALA A 33 4.92 -2.53 5.91
CA ALA A 33 5.05 -1.34 5.07
C ALA A 33 6.39 -1.28 4.33
N VAL A 34 7.49 -1.63 5.00
CA VAL A 34 8.83 -1.67 4.40
C VAL A 34 8.94 -2.78 3.35
N ILE A 35 8.45 -3.98 3.65
CA ILE A 35 8.45 -5.12 2.71
C ILE A 35 7.60 -4.78 1.47
N PHE A 36 6.42 -4.19 1.65
CA PHE A 36 5.59 -3.74 0.53
C PHE A 36 6.34 -2.78 -0.38
N ASN A 37 7.02 -1.77 0.19
CA ASN A 37 7.81 -0.81 -0.59
C ASN A 37 8.96 -1.47 -1.37
N ALA A 38 9.59 -2.50 -0.82
CA ALA A 38 10.61 -3.26 -1.53
C ALA A 38 10.02 -4.10 -2.69
N LEU A 39 8.92 -4.80 -2.43
CA LEU A 39 8.28 -5.66 -3.42
C LEU A 39 7.63 -4.89 -4.57
N ILE A 40 6.99 -3.75 -4.27
CA ILE A 40 6.24 -2.98 -5.27
C ILE A 40 7.16 -2.42 -6.36
N ILE A 41 8.41 -2.06 -6.02
CA ILE A 41 9.40 -1.61 -7.00
C ILE A 41 9.68 -2.74 -8.00
N VAL A 42 10.03 -3.93 -7.51
CA VAL A 42 10.32 -5.09 -8.36
C VAL A 42 9.12 -5.46 -9.23
N ALA A 43 7.91 -5.42 -8.66
CA ALA A 43 6.68 -5.70 -9.39
C ALA A 43 6.39 -4.69 -10.52
N LEU A 44 6.77 -3.43 -10.35
CA LEU A 44 6.51 -2.36 -11.31
C LEU A 44 7.62 -2.20 -12.36
N ILE A 45 8.83 -2.72 -12.14
CA ILE A 45 9.93 -2.68 -13.13
C ILE A 45 9.50 -3.21 -14.52
N PRO A 46 8.86 -4.39 -14.65
CA PRO A 46 8.43 -4.88 -15.95
C PRO A 46 7.44 -3.94 -16.65
N LEU A 47 6.57 -3.28 -15.88
CA LEU A 47 5.62 -2.30 -16.41
C LEU A 47 6.34 -1.04 -16.90
N ALA A 48 7.34 -0.57 -16.15
CA ALA A 48 8.17 0.57 -16.53
C ALA A 48 8.97 0.30 -17.81
N LEU A 49 9.49 -0.93 -17.98
CA LEU A 49 10.26 -1.33 -19.15
C LEU A 49 9.40 -1.57 -20.40
N ARG A 50 8.21 -2.18 -20.24
CA ARG A 50 7.31 -2.47 -21.38
C ARG A 50 6.52 -1.25 -21.85
N GLY A 51 6.39 -0.23 -20.99
CA GLY A 51 5.55 0.92 -21.23
C GLY A 51 4.05 0.59 -21.17
N ILE A 52 3.24 1.63 -21.08
CA ILE A 52 1.77 1.51 -21.04
C ILE A 52 1.23 1.66 -22.46
N LYS A 53 0.40 0.71 -22.91
CA LYS A 53 -0.26 0.78 -24.22
C LYS A 53 -1.10 2.06 -24.33
N PHE A 54 -0.62 3.03 -25.13
CA PHE A 54 -1.35 4.25 -25.42
C PHE A 54 -2.55 3.95 -26.33
N ARG A 55 -3.70 4.56 -26.03
CA ARG A 55 -4.89 4.52 -26.88
C ARG A 55 -5.29 5.96 -27.21
N PRO A 56 -5.38 6.33 -28.51
CA PRO A 56 -5.76 7.67 -28.91
C PRO A 56 -7.22 7.89 -28.52
N LEU A 57 -7.43 8.71 -27.51
CA LEU A 57 -8.74 9.13 -26.98
C LEU A 57 -8.67 10.64 -26.72
N ALA A 58 -9.82 11.30 -26.61
CA ALA A 58 -9.86 12.70 -26.19
C ALA A 58 -9.15 12.88 -24.83
N ALA A 59 -8.42 13.99 -24.66
CA ALA A 59 -7.57 14.23 -23.49
C ALA A 59 -8.30 14.04 -22.14
N VAL A 60 -9.55 14.52 -22.04
CA VAL A 60 -10.40 14.35 -20.85
C VAL A 60 -10.70 12.88 -20.56
N SER A 61 -10.94 12.08 -21.60
CA SER A 61 -11.19 10.64 -21.46
C SER A 61 -9.95 9.89 -21.00
N ILE A 62 -8.76 10.28 -21.47
CA ILE A 62 -7.48 9.70 -21.03
C ILE A 62 -7.23 10.01 -19.57
N LEU A 63 -7.40 11.28 -19.16
CA LEU A 63 -7.20 11.72 -17.78
C LEU A 63 -8.10 10.96 -16.81
N ARG A 64 -9.41 10.88 -17.09
CA ARG A 64 -10.36 10.14 -16.26
C ARG A 64 -9.97 8.66 -16.15
N ARG A 65 -9.63 8.03 -17.27
CA ARG A 65 -9.22 6.61 -17.29
C ARG A 65 -7.94 6.37 -16.48
N ASN A 66 -6.95 7.24 -16.61
CA ASN A 66 -5.69 7.10 -15.87
C ASN A 66 -5.89 7.34 -14.36
N LEU A 67 -6.69 8.33 -13.97
CA LEU A 67 -7.04 8.55 -12.57
C LEU A 67 -7.81 7.36 -11.98
N LEU A 68 -8.76 6.80 -12.73
CA LEU A 68 -9.54 5.64 -12.29
C LEU A 68 -8.71 4.36 -12.20
N ILE A 69 -7.78 4.11 -13.13
CA ILE A 69 -6.99 2.87 -13.12
C ILE A 69 -5.78 3.02 -12.19
N TYR A 70 -4.94 4.02 -12.44
CA TYR A 70 -3.67 4.18 -11.73
C TYR A 70 -3.82 4.94 -10.42
N GLY A 71 -4.74 5.91 -10.34
CA GLY A 71 -5.03 6.60 -9.08
C GLY A 71 -5.74 5.67 -8.09
N LEU A 72 -6.90 5.11 -8.47
CA LEU A 72 -7.63 4.21 -7.58
C LEU A 72 -6.84 2.92 -7.31
N GLY A 73 -6.21 2.34 -8.33
CA GLY A 73 -5.34 1.17 -8.17
C GLY A 73 -4.17 1.44 -7.24
N GLY A 74 -3.54 2.62 -7.35
CA GLY A 74 -2.45 3.05 -6.47
C GLY A 74 -2.89 3.31 -5.03
N ILE A 75 -4.17 3.66 -4.80
CA ILE A 75 -4.73 3.80 -3.44
C ILE A 75 -5.08 2.43 -2.86
N ILE A 76 -5.73 1.56 -3.63
CA ILE A 76 -6.27 0.28 -3.11
C ILE A 76 -5.14 -0.75 -2.91
N ALA A 77 -4.20 -0.85 -3.86
CA ALA A 77 -3.18 -1.90 -3.83
C ALA A 77 -2.36 -1.91 -2.53
N PRO A 78 -1.80 -0.78 -2.03
CA PRO A 78 -1.04 -0.77 -0.79
C PRO A 78 -1.83 -1.30 0.42
N PHE A 79 -3.13 -0.99 0.53
CA PHE A 79 -3.95 -1.46 1.65
C PHE A 79 -4.09 -2.98 1.65
N ILE A 80 -4.37 -3.57 0.48
CA ILE A 80 -4.53 -5.02 0.35
C ILE A 80 -3.19 -5.71 0.61
N PHE A 81 -2.12 -5.26 -0.04
CA PHE A 81 -0.81 -5.91 0.07
C PHE A 81 -0.18 -5.78 1.46
N ILE A 82 -0.22 -4.59 2.07
CA ILE A 82 0.30 -4.41 3.44
C ILE A 82 -0.47 -5.29 4.42
N LYS A 83 -1.80 -5.38 4.30
CA LYS A 83 -2.61 -6.24 5.18
C LYS A 83 -2.27 -7.71 5.01
N LEU A 84 -2.07 -8.18 3.77
CA LEU A 84 -1.67 -9.56 3.51
C LEU A 84 -0.30 -9.89 4.09
N ILE A 85 0.67 -8.99 3.94
CA ILE A 85 2.01 -9.16 4.51
C ILE A 85 1.93 -9.20 6.05
N ASP A 86 1.17 -8.29 6.65
CA ASP A 86 0.96 -8.24 8.12
C ASP A 86 0.34 -9.53 8.64
N MET A 87 -0.68 -10.06 7.94
CA MET A 87 -1.31 -11.32 8.29
C MET A 87 -0.35 -12.51 8.18
N LEU A 88 0.53 -12.52 7.16
CA LEU A 88 1.54 -13.58 7.00
C LEU A 88 2.61 -13.51 8.10
N ILE A 89 3.06 -12.32 8.48
CA ILE A 89 4.02 -12.10 9.57
C ILE A 89 3.42 -12.54 10.90
N ALA A 90 2.17 -12.12 11.18
CA ALA A 90 1.46 -12.49 12.40
C ALA A 90 1.19 -14.00 12.48
N ALA A 91 0.80 -14.63 11.36
CA ALA A 91 0.60 -16.08 11.30
C ALA A 91 1.90 -16.88 11.49
N ALA A 92 3.03 -16.34 11.03
CA ALA A 92 4.34 -16.95 11.19
C ALA A 92 5.00 -16.69 12.56
N GLN A 93 4.33 -15.95 13.47
CA GLN A 93 4.86 -15.51 14.77
C GLN A 93 6.21 -14.77 14.67
N LEU A 94 6.42 -14.03 13.58
CA LEU A 94 7.67 -13.31 13.33
C LEU A 94 7.72 -11.94 14.02
N ALA A 95 6.58 -11.40 14.46
CA ALA A 95 6.40 -10.13 15.17
C ALA A 95 4.98 -10.01 15.75
#